data_AF-A0ABD3G5G1-F1
#
_entry.id   AF-A0ABD3G5G1-F1
#
_cell.length_a   1.000
_cell.length_b   1.000
_cell.length_c   1.000
_cell.angle_alpha   90.00
_cell.angle_beta   90.00
_cell.angle_gamma   90.00
#
_symmetry.space_group_name_H-M   'P 1'
#
loop_
_entity.id
_entity.type
_entity.pdbx_description
1 polymer ?
#
loop_
_entity_poly.entity_id
_entity_poly.type
_entity_poly.pdbx_seq_one_letter_code
_entity_poly.pdbx_strand_id
1 'polypeptide(L)'
;MFTEALVVTWISMCAVMLFTDPRLWVVVVSSLSFAAVRVVVVPLVSAKVKAFPTMSTSGQLLFSNTAVSMLHSALSSLLAGSALLTSHSLNGDYVNTVTRGEFLATAVSTGYFAYDLWDYVLNGLYIKFPGIILHHVVVLICYISALTKTTGVPLLSLALICELHSVFMHARKLLTMSSYSVQQSPLLRWVWRAQWVSFAVARFLPHVIVAVLTFRARGNFGQQLHFGMAFGGIIFINLLNAQVRLRHDALTRKFL
;
A
#
# COMPACT_ATOMS: atom_id res chain seq x y z
N MET A 1 13.50 -17.06 17.57
CA MET A 1 12.15 -17.54 17.94
C MET A 1 11.03 -16.79 17.23
N PHE A 2 10.74 -15.50 17.52
CA PHE A 2 9.61 -14.79 16.88
C PHE A 2 9.81 -14.57 15.38
N THR A 3 10.99 -14.10 14.96
CA THR A 3 11.33 -13.88 13.54
C THR A 3 11.33 -15.18 12.74
N GLU A 4 11.90 -16.26 13.27
CA GLU A 4 11.91 -17.58 12.61
C GLU A 4 10.48 -18.12 12.39
N ALA A 5 9.62 -18.03 13.41
CA ALA A 5 8.22 -18.46 13.30
C ALA A 5 7.47 -17.69 12.21
N LEU A 6 7.74 -16.38 12.07
CA LEU A 6 7.12 -15.57 11.04
C LEU A 6 7.68 -15.89 9.64
N VAL A 7 8.98 -16.23 9.48
CA VAL A 7 9.55 -16.69 8.20
C VAL A 7 8.87 -17.98 7.76
N VAL A 8 8.77 -18.95 8.68
CA VAL A 8 8.09 -20.23 8.41
C VAL A 8 6.63 -19.99 8.03
N THR A 9 5.95 -19.07 8.70
CA THR A 9 4.57 -18.68 8.38
C THR A 9 4.47 -18.12 6.96
N TRP A 10 5.34 -17.19 6.57
CA TRP A 10 5.32 -16.61 5.23
C TRP A 10 5.62 -17.63 4.13
N ILE A 11 6.62 -18.50 4.33
CA ILE A 11 6.95 -19.58 3.38
C ILE A 11 5.77 -20.54 3.25
N SER A 12 5.15 -20.94 4.37
CA SER A 12 3.98 -21.81 4.38
C SER A 12 2.79 -21.15 3.65
N MET A 13 2.55 -19.85 3.88
CA MET A 13 1.52 -19.10 3.16
C MET A 13 1.81 -19.04 1.65
N CYS A 14 3.06 -18.80 1.24
CA CYS A 14 3.46 -18.85 -0.17
C CYS A 14 3.20 -20.22 -0.78
N ALA A 15 3.56 -21.30 -0.09
CA ALA A 15 3.31 -22.66 -0.56
C ALA A 15 1.81 -22.96 -0.71
N VAL A 16 1.01 -22.58 0.29
CA VAL A 16 -0.46 -22.74 0.24
C VAL A 16 -1.08 -21.92 -0.89
N MET A 17 -0.66 -20.66 -1.07
CA MET A 17 -1.13 -19.82 -2.17
C MET A 17 -0.84 -20.46 -3.53
N LEU A 18 0.42 -20.88 -3.75
CA LEU A 18 0.85 -21.51 -5.01
C LEU A 18 0.15 -22.85 -5.27
N PHE A 19 -0.09 -23.64 -4.22
CA PHE A 19 -0.83 -24.89 -4.30
C PHE A 19 -2.31 -24.65 -4.64
N THR A 20 -2.91 -23.59 -4.09
CA THR A 20 -4.33 -23.28 -4.29
C THR A 20 -4.60 -22.66 -5.65
N ASP A 21 -3.76 -21.73 -6.08
CA ASP A 21 -3.87 -21.07 -7.39
C ASP A 21 -2.46 -20.72 -7.91
N PRO A 22 -1.99 -21.39 -8.98
CA PRO A 22 -0.68 -21.12 -9.54
C PRO A 22 -0.46 -19.65 -9.91
N ARG A 23 -1.50 -18.90 -10.29
CA ARG A 23 -1.39 -17.48 -10.66
C ARG A 23 -0.85 -16.60 -9.54
N LEU A 24 -0.93 -17.05 -8.28
CA LEU A 24 -0.40 -16.34 -7.11
C LEU A 24 1.13 -16.32 -7.07
N TRP A 25 1.83 -16.96 -8.01
CA TRP A 25 3.28 -16.80 -8.20
C TRP A 25 3.70 -15.34 -8.34
N VAL A 26 2.83 -14.49 -8.90
CA VAL A 26 3.05 -13.04 -9.04
C VAL A 26 3.25 -12.37 -7.68
N VAL A 27 2.52 -12.80 -6.64
CA VAL A 27 2.64 -12.28 -5.27
C VAL A 27 4.03 -12.59 -4.72
N VAL A 28 4.49 -13.84 -4.90
CA VAL A 28 5.80 -14.30 -4.42
C VAL A 28 6.93 -13.56 -5.14
N VAL A 29 6.88 -13.51 -6.47
CA VAL A 29 7.90 -12.82 -7.29
C VAL A 29 7.92 -11.32 -6.98
N SER A 30 6.75 -10.68 -6.81
CA SER A 30 6.68 -9.27 -6.40
C SER A 30 7.35 -9.06 -5.04
N SER A 31 7.01 -9.88 -4.04
CA SER A 31 7.61 -9.80 -2.70
C SER A 31 9.13 -9.92 -2.72
N LEU A 32 9.66 -10.91 -3.44
CA LEU A 32 11.11 -11.10 -3.60
C LEU A 32 11.76 -9.95 -4.37
N SER A 33 11.08 -9.41 -5.39
CA SER A 33 11.59 -8.29 -6.18
C SER A 33 11.73 -7.02 -5.33
N PHE A 34 10.73 -6.69 -4.51
CA PHE A 34 10.82 -5.55 -3.59
C PHE A 34 11.87 -5.76 -2.50
N ALA A 35 12.03 -6.99 -1.99
CA ALA A 35 13.11 -7.32 -1.07
C ALA A 35 14.49 -7.14 -1.71
N ALA A 36 14.67 -7.58 -2.96
CA ALA A 36 15.91 -7.38 -3.70
C ALA A 36 16.20 -5.89 -3.95
N VAL A 37 15.18 -5.10 -4.32
CA VAL A 37 15.31 -3.65 -4.47
C VAL A 37 15.73 -3.01 -3.14
N ARG A 38 15.13 -3.41 -2.01
CA ARG A 38 15.45 -2.91 -0.67
C ARG A 38 16.90 -3.15 -0.27
N VAL A 39 17.42 -4.34 -0.55
CA VAL A 39 18.74 -4.79 -0.08
C VAL A 39 19.86 -4.38 -1.04
N VAL A 40 19.59 -4.38 -2.35
CA VAL A 40 20.62 -4.14 -3.37
C VAL A 40 20.52 -2.72 -3.92
N VAL A 41 19.37 -2.35 -4.49
CA VAL A 41 19.25 -1.12 -5.29
C VAL A 41 19.24 0.12 -4.40
N VAL A 42 18.44 0.10 -3.33
CA VAL A 42 18.22 1.29 -2.51
C VAL A 42 19.49 1.77 -1.79
N PRO A 43 20.33 0.92 -1.19
CA PRO A 43 21.60 1.37 -0.60
C PRO A 43 22.53 2.01 -1.62
N LEU A 44 22.62 1.45 -2.84
CA LEU A 44 23.46 1.98 -3.92
C LEU A 44 22.99 3.35 -4.41
N VAL A 45 21.67 3.52 -4.58
CA VAL A 45 21.09 4.80 -5.00
C VAL A 45 21.16 5.83 -3.88
N SER A 46 20.87 5.42 -2.65
CA SER A 46 20.82 6.32 -1.49
C SER A 46 22.20 6.81 -1.08
N ALA A 47 23.27 6.05 -1.35
CA ALA A 47 24.65 6.51 -1.15
C ALA A 47 24.99 7.80 -1.92
N LYS A 48 24.27 8.10 -3.01
CA LYS A 48 24.43 9.35 -3.78
C LYS A 48 23.73 10.55 -3.13
N VAL A 49 22.86 10.32 -2.15
CA VAL A 49 22.17 11.38 -1.40
C VAL A 49 23.10 11.85 -0.29
N LYS A 50 23.56 13.11 -0.36
CA LYS A 50 24.53 13.69 0.60
C LYS A 50 24.16 13.45 2.07
N ALA A 51 22.87 13.52 2.41
CA ALA A 51 22.39 13.34 3.77
C ALA A 51 22.43 11.87 4.25
N PHE A 52 22.35 10.89 3.34
CA PHE A 52 22.14 9.48 3.71
C PHE A 52 23.29 8.89 4.55
N PRO A 53 24.58 9.05 4.19
CA PRO A 53 25.69 8.55 5.02
C PRO A 53 25.76 9.19 6.41
N THR A 54 25.21 10.40 6.56
CA THR A 54 25.21 11.14 7.84
C THR A 54 24.05 10.74 8.77
N MET A 55 23.09 9.96 8.29
CA MET A 55 21.97 9.48 9.10
C MET A 55 22.42 8.36 10.05
N SER A 56 21.77 8.27 11.21
CA SER A 56 21.88 7.08 12.08
C SER A 56 21.43 5.82 11.37
N THR A 57 21.86 4.65 11.85
CA THR A 57 21.47 3.34 11.29
C THR A 57 19.94 3.21 11.15
N SER A 58 19.18 3.55 12.20
CA SER A 58 17.71 3.52 12.14
C SER A 58 17.14 4.55 11.15
N GLY A 59 17.82 5.68 10.94
CA GLY A 59 17.47 6.67 9.93
C GLY A 59 17.67 6.15 8.51
N GLN A 60 18.78 5.46 8.24
CA GLN A 60 19.07 4.84 6.94
C GLN A 60 18.09 3.71 6.62
N LEU A 61 17.73 2.88 7.61
CA LEU A 61 16.72 1.83 7.46
C LEU A 61 15.35 2.42 7.12
N LEU A 62 14.92 3.46 7.85
CA LEU A 62 13.66 4.15 7.56
C LEU A 62 13.67 4.84 6.20
N PHE A 63 14.79 5.46 5.82
CA PHE A 63 14.93 6.11 4.51
C PHE A 63 14.78 5.08 3.40
N SER A 64 15.45 3.95 3.56
CA SER A 64 15.45 2.88 2.57
C SER A 64 14.07 2.25 2.43
N ASN A 65 13.40 1.96 3.54
CA ASN A 65 12.01 1.50 3.55
C ASN A 65 11.10 2.50 2.81
N THR A 66 11.16 3.79 3.19
CA THR A 66 10.37 4.86 2.57
C THR A 66 10.60 4.96 1.06
N ALA A 67 11.84 4.75 0.59
CA ALA A 67 12.17 4.77 -0.84
C ALA A 67 11.53 3.58 -1.59
N VAL A 68 11.54 2.38 -1.01
CA VAL A 68 10.87 1.22 -1.59
C VAL A 68 9.35 1.41 -1.59
N SER A 69 8.77 1.95 -0.52
CA SER A 69 7.34 2.28 -0.46
C SER A 69 6.93 3.27 -1.54
N MET A 70 7.73 4.32 -1.78
CA MET A 70 7.47 5.27 -2.86
C MET A 70 7.47 4.60 -4.24
N LEU A 71 8.40 3.67 -4.48
CA LEU A 71 8.48 2.90 -5.73
C LEU A 71 7.23 2.04 -5.91
N HIS A 72 6.79 1.33 -4.87
CA HIS A 72 5.55 0.56 -4.91
C HIS A 72 4.35 1.45 -5.17
N SER A 73 4.21 2.56 -4.45
CA SER A 73 3.07 3.47 -4.63
C SER A 73 3.01 4.01 -6.07
N ALA A 74 4.15 4.32 -6.68
CA ALA A 74 4.21 4.76 -8.07
C ALA A 74 3.81 3.62 -9.04
N LEU A 75 4.38 2.43 -8.86
CA LEU A 75 4.09 1.27 -9.70
C LEU A 75 2.62 0.83 -9.61
N SER A 76 2.10 0.70 -8.38
CA SER A 76 0.71 0.31 -8.13
C SER A 76 -0.29 1.33 -8.67
N SER A 77 -0.01 2.63 -8.54
CA SER A 77 -0.85 3.69 -9.14
C SER A 77 -0.90 3.58 -10.66
N LEU A 78 0.24 3.30 -11.30
CA LEU A 78 0.31 3.11 -12.75
C LEU A 78 -0.44 1.85 -13.20
N LEU A 79 -0.25 0.73 -12.49
CA LEU A 79 -0.96 -0.52 -12.79
C LEU A 79 -2.47 -0.39 -12.59
N ALA A 80 -2.91 0.18 -11.48
CA ALA A 80 -4.32 0.42 -11.19
C ALA A 80 -4.95 1.39 -12.19
N GLY A 81 -4.27 2.52 -12.48
CA GLY A 81 -4.71 3.47 -13.50
C GLY A 81 -4.81 2.85 -14.89
N SER A 82 -3.81 2.07 -15.29
CA SER A 82 -3.81 1.34 -16.58
C SER A 82 -4.95 0.32 -16.66
N ALA A 83 -5.17 -0.45 -15.59
CA ALA A 83 -6.27 -1.41 -15.51
C ALA A 83 -7.62 -0.71 -15.69
N LEU A 84 -7.83 0.42 -15.00
CA LEU A 84 -9.04 1.21 -15.11
C LEU A 84 -9.25 1.80 -16.50
N LEU A 85 -8.19 2.25 -17.19
CA LEU A 85 -8.33 2.88 -18.51
C LEU A 85 -8.53 1.87 -19.65
N THR A 86 -8.09 0.61 -19.46
CA THR A 86 -8.07 -0.39 -20.54
C THR A 86 -9.11 -1.49 -20.40
N SER A 87 -9.53 -1.83 -19.18
CA SER A 87 -10.42 -2.96 -18.91
C SER A 87 -11.44 -2.60 -17.81
N HIS A 88 -12.73 -2.56 -18.14
CA HIS A 88 -13.76 -2.14 -17.18
C HIS A 88 -14.63 -3.30 -16.69
N SER A 89 -14.12 -4.10 -15.73
CA SER A 89 -14.98 -4.98 -14.91
C SER A 89 -16.00 -4.16 -14.10
N LEU A 90 -15.67 -2.88 -13.82
CA LEU A 90 -16.53 -1.91 -13.13
C LEU A 90 -17.87 -1.62 -13.83
N ASN A 91 -17.97 -1.84 -15.14
CA ASN A 91 -19.23 -1.65 -15.89
C ASN A 91 -20.13 -2.90 -15.89
N GLY A 92 -19.63 -4.03 -15.36
CA GLY A 92 -20.34 -5.31 -15.29
C GLY A 92 -20.30 -5.89 -13.88
N ASP A 93 -20.06 -7.19 -13.77
CA ASP A 93 -19.88 -7.85 -12.47
C ASP A 93 -18.48 -7.59 -11.90
N TYR A 94 -18.33 -6.43 -11.25
CA TYR A 94 -17.10 -6.01 -10.56
C TYR A 94 -16.77 -6.77 -9.27
N VAL A 95 -17.56 -7.80 -8.94
CA VAL A 95 -17.31 -8.70 -7.81
C VAL A 95 -16.69 -9.99 -8.32
N ASN A 96 -17.27 -10.62 -9.32
CA ASN A 96 -16.87 -11.97 -9.75
C ASN A 96 -16.12 -12.00 -11.10
N THR A 97 -16.08 -10.88 -11.83
CA THR A 97 -15.29 -10.76 -13.06
C THR A 97 -14.01 -10.00 -12.77
N VAL A 98 -12.86 -10.60 -13.12
CA VAL A 98 -11.54 -10.02 -12.87
C VAL A 98 -10.75 -9.97 -14.17
N THR A 99 -10.25 -8.79 -14.51
CA THR A 99 -9.36 -8.62 -15.66
C THR A 99 -7.91 -8.92 -15.27
N ARG A 100 -7.08 -9.19 -16.28
CA ARG A 100 -5.64 -9.42 -16.05
C ARG A 100 -4.96 -8.21 -15.41
N GLY A 101 -5.35 -6.99 -15.79
CA GLY A 101 -4.80 -5.75 -15.23
C GLY A 101 -5.13 -5.59 -13.75
N GLU A 102 -6.40 -5.78 -13.38
CA GLU A 102 -6.84 -5.69 -11.98
C GLU A 102 -6.18 -6.76 -11.09
N PHE A 103 -6.09 -7.99 -11.61
CA PHE A 103 -5.39 -9.08 -10.92
C PHE A 103 -3.90 -8.75 -10.73
N LEU A 104 -3.22 -8.28 -11.78
CA LEU A 104 -1.80 -7.95 -11.73
C LEU A 104 -1.51 -6.80 -10.74
N ALA A 105 -2.29 -5.71 -10.81
CA ALA A 105 -2.15 -4.56 -9.91
C ALA A 105 -2.31 -4.97 -8.44
N THR A 106 -3.33 -5.80 -8.17
CA THR A 106 -3.64 -6.33 -6.85
C THR A 106 -2.55 -7.29 -6.37
N ALA A 107 -2.14 -8.26 -7.18
CA ALA A 107 -1.14 -9.27 -6.83
C ALA A 107 0.26 -8.67 -6.61
N VAL A 108 0.69 -7.73 -7.45
CA VAL A 108 1.96 -7.00 -7.27
C VAL A 108 1.93 -6.25 -5.94
N SER A 109 0.82 -5.57 -5.62
CA SER A 109 0.69 -4.82 -4.37
C SER A 109 0.64 -5.74 -3.14
N THR A 110 -0.04 -6.89 -3.22
CA THR A 110 -0.01 -7.91 -2.14
C THR A 110 1.40 -8.36 -1.83
N GLY A 111 2.21 -8.63 -2.87
CA GLY A 111 3.61 -9.04 -2.68
C GLY A 111 4.45 -7.96 -1.99
N TYR A 112 4.26 -6.70 -2.39
CA TYR A 112 4.87 -5.56 -1.70
C TYR A 112 4.43 -5.48 -0.23
N PHE A 113 3.12 -5.49 0.05
CA PHE A 113 2.61 -5.33 1.42
C PHE A 113 3.12 -6.42 2.35
N ALA A 114 3.30 -7.64 1.84
CA ALA A 114 3.87 -8.74 2.61
C ALA A 114 5.34 -8.53 2.93
N TYR A 115 6.13 -8.12 1.94
CA TYR A 115 7.53 -7.77 2.15
C TYR A 115 7.68 -6.55 3.08
N ASP A 116 6.85 -5.52 2.93
CA ASP A 116 6.94 -4.28 3.71
C ASP A 116 6.60 -4.53 5.18
N LEU A 117 5.56 -5.33 5.45
CA LEU A 117 5.25 -5.81 6.80
C LEU A 117 6.49 -6.50 7.42
N TRP A 118 7.19 -7.31 6.63
CA TRP A 118 8.40 -8.01 7.05
C TRP A 118 9.56 -7.06 7.37
N ASP A 119 9.83 -6.11 6.47
CA ASP A 119 10.88 -5.09 6.64
C ASP A 119 10.63 -4.24 7.90
N TYR A 120 9.36 -3.93 8.18
CA TYR A 120 8.96 -3.21 9.38
C TYR A 120 9.22 -3.99 10.67
N VAL A 121 8.86 -5.27 10.71
CA VAL A 121 9.02 -6.13 11.89
C VAL A 121 10.51 -6.42 12.14
N LEU A 122 11.25 -6.83 11.11
CA LEU A 122 12.67 -7.17 11.25
C LEU A 122 13.54 -5.98 11.70
N ASN A 123 13.28 -4.80 11.14
CA ASN A 123 14.10 -3.62 11.42
C ASN A 123 13.56 -2.76 12.57
N GLY A 124 12.50 -3.21 13.27
CA GLY A 124 11.91 -2.49 14.40
C GLY A 124 11.30 -1.12 14.02
N LEU A 125 10.94 -0.93 12.76
CA LEU A 125 10.43 0.36 12.26
C LEU A 125 9.03 0.69 12.80
N TYR A 126 8.30 -0.34 13.27
CA TYR A 126 6.94 -0.23 13.79
C TYR A 126 6.83 0.61 15.06
N ILE A 127 7.92 0.78 15.83
CA ILE A 127 7.92 1.56 17.07
C ILE A 127 7.46 3.00 16.82
N LYS A 128 7.81 3.57 15.67
CA LYS A 128 7.42 4.95 15.29
C LYS A 128 6.00 5.02 14.70
N PHE A 129 5.49 3.92 14.15
CA PHE A 129 4.23 3.89 13.41
C PHE A 129 3.45 2.60 13.67
N PRO A 130 3.01 2.32 14.91
CA PRO A 130 2.42 1.02 15.25
C PRO A 130 1.13 0.71 14.46
N GLY A 131 0.37 1.74 14.08
CA GLY A 131 -0.83 1.58 13.26
C GLY A 131 -0.57 1.04 11.85
N ILE A 132 0.66 1.13 11.34
CA ILE A 132 0.99 0.64 10.00
C ILE A 132 0.98 -0.89 9.94
N ILE A 133 1.40 -1.57 11.01
CA ILE A 133 1.39 -3.04 11.08
C ILE A 133 -0.04 -3.55 10.97
N LEU A 134 -0.95 -2.98 11.77
CA LEU A 134 -2.36 -3.36 11.73
C LEU A 134 -2.99 -3.08 10.35
N HIS A 135 -2.62 -1.96 9.73
CA HIS A 135 -3.01 -1.65 8.35
C HIS A 135 -2.56 -2.74 7.37
N HIS A 136 -1.28 -3.11 7.35
CA HIS A 136 -0.76 -4.15 6.45
C HIS A 136 -1.40 -5.51 6.71
N VAL A 137 -1.65 -5.88 7.96
CA VAL A 137 -2.31 -7.15 8.29
C VAL A 137 -3.73 -7.20 7.72
N VAL A 138 -4.54 -6.16 7.94
CA VAL A 138 -5.91 -6.11 7.41
C VAL A 138 -5.91 -6.12 5.89
N VAL A 139 -5.02 -5.32 5.26
CA VAL A 139 -4.86 -5.28 3.81
C VAL A 139 -4.46 -6.66 3.28
N LEU A 140 -3.45 -7.32 3.84
CA LEU A 140 -3.01 -8.64 3.39
C LEU A 140 -4.11 -9.70 3.48
N ILE A 141 -4.88 -9.74 4.57
CA ILE A 141 -6.01 -10.66 4.71
C ILE A 141 -7.03 -10.44 3.59
N CYS A 142 -7.42 -9.18 3.35
CA CYS A 142 -8.40 -8.84 2.31
C CYS A 142 -7.88 -9.17 0.91
N TYR A 143 -6.64 -8.80 0.60
CA TYR A 143 -6.04 -8.98 -0.72
C TYR A 143 -5.75 -10.45 -1.04
N ILE A 144 -5.19 -11.22 -0.10
CA ILE A 144 -4.92 -12.66 -0.32
C ILE A 144 -6.23 -13.41 -0.48
N SER A 145 -7.25 -13.11 0.35
CA SER A 145 -8.57 -13.72 0.23
C SER A 145 -9.21 -13.43 -1.13
N ALA A 146 -9.22 -12.16 -1.54
CA ALA A 146 -9.78 -11.74 -2.83
C ALA A 146 -9.06 -12.37 -4.03
N LEU A 147 -7.72 -12.43 -4.00
CA LEU A 147 -6.92 -13.04 -5.08
C LEU A 147 -7.14 -14.55 -5.16
N THR A 148 -7.15 -15.25 -4.03
CA THR A 148 -7.35 -16.71 -3.97
C THR A 148 -8.73 -17.12 -4.49
N LYS A 149 -9.73 -16.28 -4.24
CA LYS A 149 -11.13 -16.54 -4.64
C LYS A 149 -11.52 -15.85 -5.94
N THR A 150 -10.63 -15.02 -6.49
CA THR A 150 -10.92 -14.11 -7.61
C THR A 150 -12.23 -13.35 -7.41
N THR A 151 -12.47 -12.87 -6.19
CA THR A 151 -13.71 -12.17 -5.81
C THR A 151 -13.35 -10.82 -5.20
N GLY A 152 -13.96 -9.73 -5.68
CA GLY A 152 -13.73 -8.37 -5.19
C GLY A 152 -12.39 -7.75 -5.61
N VAL A 153 -11.62 -8.43 -6.48
CA VAL A 153 -10.33 -7.93 -7.00
C VAL A 153 -10.47 -6.58 -7.74
N PRO A 154 -11.50 -6.33 -8.58
CA PRO A 154 -11.70 -5.02 -9.21
C PRO A 154 -11.86 -3.88 -8.20
N LEU A 155 -12.58 -4.15 -7.09
CA LEU A 155 -12.78 -3.17 -6.01
C LEU A 155 -11.47 -2.85 -5.28
N LEU A 156 -10.63 -3.85 -5.05
CA LEU A 156 -9.30 -3.65 -4.47
C LEU A 156 -8.36 -2.91 -5.44
N SER A 157 -8.39 -3.27 -6.73
CA SER A 157 -7.64 -2.56 -7.76
C SER A 157 -8.08 -1.09 -7.89
N LEU A 158 -9.37 -0.79 -7.74
CA LEU A 158 -9.88 0.58 -7.69
C LEU A 158 -9.40 1.32 -6.42
N ALA A 159 -9.35 0.64 -5.27
CA ALA A 159 -8.81 1.23 -4.05
C ALA A 159 -7.30 1.57 -4.18
N LEU A 160 -6.53 0.83 -4.98
CA LEU A 160 -5.10 1.10 -5.23
C LEU A 160 -4.82 2.46 -5.91
N ILE A 161 -5.82 3.14 -6.51
CA ILE A 161 -5.63 4.54 -6.95
C ILE A 161 -5.14 5.41 -5.79
N CYS A 162 -5.51 5.08 -4.55
CA CYS A 162 -5.11 5.85 -3.39
C CYS A 162 -3.60 5.87 -3.14
N GLU A 163 -2.86 4.94 -3.72
CA GLU A 163 -1.40 4.92 -3.66
C GLU A 163 -0.77 6.13 -4.35
N LEU A 164 -1.50 6.82 -5.24
CA LEU A 164 -1.00 8.06 -5.85
C LEU A 164 -0.75 9.14 -4.78
N HIS A 165 -1.59 9.17 -3.73
CA HIS A 165 -1.34 10.02 -2.57
C HIS A 165 -0.09 9.59 -1.80
N SER A 166 0.10 8.28 -1.63
CA SER A 166 1.27 7.71 -0.95
C SER A 166 2.58 8.09 -1.66
N VAL A 167 2.61 8.19 -2.99
CA VAL A 167 3.78 8.69 -3.75
C VAL A 167 4.23 10.05 -3.22
N PHE A 168 3.32 11.02 -3.15
CA PHE A 168 3.66 12.36 -2.66
C PHE A 168 3.99 12.37 -1.17
N MET A 169 3.34 11.53 -0.37
CA MET A 169 3.64 11.38 1.05
C MET A 169 5.07 10.90 1.27
N HIS A 170 5.48 9.83 0.59
CA HIS A 170 6.83 9.26 0.69
C HIS A 170 7.88 10.21 0.09
N ALA A 171 7.61 10.84 -1.05
CA ALA A 171 8.48 11.85 -1.63
C ALA A 171 8.74 13.01 -0.65
N ARG A 172 7.68 13.52 0.00
CA ARG A 172 7.81 14.55 1.04
C ARG A 172 8.69 14.06 2.19
N LYS A 173 8.45 12.83 2.66
CA LYS A 173 9.21 12.24 3.77
C LYS A 173 10.69 12.10 3.43
N LEU A 174 11.02 11.59 2.24
CA LEU A 174 12.41 11.45 1.77
C LEU A 174 13.11 12.80 1.67
N LEU A 175 12.46 13.81 1.07
CA LEU A 175 13.00 15.17 0.98
C LEU A 175 13.29 15.76 2.37
N THR A 176 12.35 15.63 3.31
CA THR A 176 12.55 16.09 4.69
C THR A 176 13.68 15.33 5.38
N MET A 177 13.80 14.01 5.17
CA MET A 177 14.92 13.23 5.70
C MET A 177 16.26 13.63 5.08
N SER A 178 16.27 14.11 3.83
CA SER A 178 17.45 14.65 3.16
C SER A 178 17.77 16.11 3.52
N SER A 179 17.29 16.60 4.67
CA SER A 179 17.52 17.95 5.20
C SER A 179 16.97 19.10 4.35
N TYR A 180 16.01 18.83 3.46
CA TYR A 180 15.28 19.91 2.78
C TYR A 180 14.21 20.49 3.70
N SER A 181 14.14 21.82 3.78
CA SER A 181 13.04 22.54 4.46
C SER A 181 12.03 23.10 3.47
N VAL A 182 10.76 23.20 3.90
CA VAL A 182 9.65 23.68 3.06
C VAL A 182 9.86 25.16 2.68
N GLN A 183 10.48 25.92 3.58
CA GLN A 183 10.77 27.33 3.41
C GLN A 183 11.84 27.55 2.32
N GLN A 184 12.80 26.64 2.21
CA GLN A 184 13.94 26.79 1.31
C GLN A 184 13.76 26.09 -0.04
N SER A 185 12.90 25.07 -0.13
CA SER A 185 12.77 24.24 -1.34
C SER A 185 11.44 24.46 -2.09
N PRO A 186 11.45 24.99 -3.33
CA PRO A 186 10.23 25.08 -4.16
C PRO A 186 9.66 23.70 -4.51
N LEU A 187 10.52 22.69 -4.71
CA LEU A 187 10.11 21.31 -4.95
C LEU A 187 9.29 20.76 -3.78
N LEU A 188 9.76 20.95 -2.54
CA LEU A 188 9.07 20.45 -1.35
C LEU A 188 7.71 21.13 -1.14
N ARG A 189 7.59 22.43 -1.46
CA ARG A 189 6.30 23.15 -1.46
C ARG A 189 5.33 22.57 -2.49
N TRP A 190 5.79 22.27 -3.70
CA TRP A 190 4.97 21.66 -4.73
C TRP A 190 4.51 20.25 -4.32
N VAL A 191 5.42 19.40 -3.84
CA VAL A 191 5.09 18.05 -3.35
C VAL A 191 4.05 18.11 -2.23
N TRP A 192 4.20 19.06 -1.29
CA TRP A 192 3.24 19.24 -0.21
C TRP A 192 1.85 19.61 -0.72
N ARG A 193 1.75 20.51 -1.70
CA ARG A 193 0.45 20.87 -2.33
C ARG A 193 -0.15 19.69 -3.09
N ALA A 194 0.66 19.00 -3.90
CA ALA A 194 0.24 17.82 -4.65
C ALA A 194 -0.23 16.68 -3.71
N GLN A 195 0.39 16.52 -2.55
CA GLN A 195 -0.04 15.57 -1.53
C GLN A 195 -1.47 15.85 -1.03
N TRP A 196 -1.82 17.10 -0.74
CA TRP A 196 -3.16 17.45 -0.26
C TRP A 196 -4.22 17.33 -1.34
N VAL A 197 -3.90 17.74 -2.57
CA VAL A 197 -4.80 17.56 -3.71
C VAL A 197 -5.07 16.07 -3.93
N SER A 198 -4.02 15.25 -3.99
CA SER A 198 -4.14 13.79 -4.14
C SER A 198 -4.86 13.11 -2.98
N PHE A 199 -4.78 13.64 -1.76
CA PHE A 199 -5.54 13.12 -0.61
C PHE A 199 -7.05 13.15 -0.89
N ALA A 200 -7.56 14.26 -1.43
CA ALA A 200 -8.98 14.38 -1.75
C ALA A 200 -9.38 13.48 -2.93
N VAL A 201 -8.66 13.59 -4.06
CA VAL A 201 -9.08 13.00 -5.33
C VAL A 201 -8.71 11.53 -5.47
N ALA A 202 -7.56 11.10 -4.94
CA ALA A 202 -7.05 9.74 -5.10
C ALA A 202 -7.34 8.86 -3.88
N ARG A 203 -7.45 9.44 -2.68
CA ARG A 203 -7.59 8.65 -1.45
C ARG A 203 -9.00 8.69 -0.85
N PHE A 204 -9.55 9.86 -0.59
CA PHE A 204 -10.85 9.96 0.07
C PHE A 204 -11.97 9.50 -0.86
N LEU A 205 -12.05 10.09 -2.06
CA LEU A 205 -13.14 9.79 -3.00
C LEU A 205 -13.17 8.31 -3.45
N PRO A 206 -12.06 7.69 -3.89
CA PRO A 206 -12.08 6.29 -4.32
C PRO A 206 -12.43 5.32 -3.20
N HIS A 207 -11.96 5.54 -1.96
CA HIS A 207 -12.34 4.64 -0.86
C HIS A 207 -13.83 4.77 -0.46
N VAL A 208 -14.42 5.97 -0.55
CA VAL A 208 -15.86 6.13 -0.37
C VAL A 208 -16.62 5.41 -1.49
N ILE A 209 -16.18 5.55 -2.74
CA ILE A 209 -16.77 4.85 -3.89
C ILE A 209 -16.69 3.33 -3.68
N VAL A 210 -15.51 2.79 -3.36
CA VAL A 210 -15.31 1.36 -3.11
C VAL A 210 -16.20 0.87 -1.97
N ALA A 211 -16.33 1.62 -0.88
CA ALA A 211 -17.22 1.25 0.23
C ALA A 211 -18.70 1.16 -0.21
N VAL A 212 -19.18 2.15 -0.97
CA VAL A 212 -20.55 2.17 -1.51
C VAL A 212 -20.76 1.03 -2.50
N LEU A 213 -19.84 0.82 -3.44
CA LEU A 213 -19.93 -0.26 -4.43
C LEU A 213 -19.93 -1.64 -3.77
N THR A 214 -19.07 -1.85 -2.76
CA THR A 214 -19.01 -3.10 -1.99
C THR A 214 -20.33 -3.36 -1.26
N PHE A 215 -20.90 -2.34 -0.60
CA PHE A 215 -22.18 -2.48 0.10
C PHE A 215 -23.35 -2.78 -0.84
N ARG A 216 -23.41 -2.10 -1.99
CA ARG A 216 -24.43 -2.34 -3.02
C ARG A 216 -24.32 -3.75 -3.59
N ALA A 217 -23.09 -4.23 -3.75
CA ALA A 217 -22.78 -5.55 -4.28
C ALA A 217 -22.91 -6.71 -3.29
N ARG A 218 -23.40 -6.49 -2.06
CA ARG A 218 -23.49 -7.53 -1.01
C ARG A 218 -24.14 -8.85 -1.45
N GLY A 219 -25.13 -8.78 -2.36
CA GLY A 219 -25.84 -9.95 -2.87
C GLY A 219 -25.06 -10.73 -3.94
N ASN A 220 -24.05 -10.11 -4.56
CA ASN A 220 -23.26 -10.70 -5.63
C ASN A 220 -22.08 -11.53 -5.09
N PHE A 221 -21.77 -11.41 -3.79
CA PHE A 221 -20.77 -12.24 -3.14
C PHE A 221 -21.36 -13.63 -2.87
N GLY A 222 -20.78 -14.66 -3.50
CA GLY A 222 -21.22 -16.05 -3.29
C GLY A 222 -21.08 -16.52 -1.83
N GLN A 223 -20.22 -15.89 -1.04
CA GLN A 223 -20.07 -16.15 0.40
C GLN A 223 -20.13 -14.84 1.18
N GLN A 224 -21.03 -14.77 2.18
CA GLN A 224 -21.21 -13.58 3.01
C GLN A 224 -19.96 -13.24 3.85
N LEU A 225 -19.13 -14.24 4.16
CA LEU A 225 -17.84 -14.01 4.82
C LEU A 225 -16.90 -13.15 3.96
N HIS A 226 -16.86 -13.36 2.64
CA HIS A 226 -16.03 -12.56 1.73
C HIS A 226 -16.53 -11.12 1.65
N PHE A 227 -17.85 -10.92 1.60
CA PHE A 227 -18.44 -9.59 1.72
C PHE A 227 -18.05 -8.93 3.04
N GLY A 228 -18.19 -9.64 4.16
CA GLY A 228 -17.82 -9.14 5.48
C GLY A 228 -16.35 -8.70 5.57
N MET A 229 -15.43 -9.49 4.99
CA MET A 229 -14.01 -9.12 4.91
C MET A 229 -13.78 -7.88 4.03
N ALA A 230 -14.36 -7.84 2.83
CA ALA A 230 -14.19 -6.71 1.90
C ALA A 230 -14.77 -5.41 2.49
N PHE A 231 -16.00 -5.45 3.00
CA PHE A 231 -16.68 -4.30 3.56
C PHE A 231 -16.07 -3.88 4.91
N GLY A 232 -15.76 -4.84 5.79
CA GLY A 232 -15.06 -4.57 7.05
C GLY A 232 -13.68 -3.94 6.82
N GLY A 233 -12.92 -4.46 5.86
CA GLY A 233 -11.62 -3.94 5.46
C GLY A 233 -11.69 -2.48 4.98
N ILE A 234 -12.57 -2.16 4.04
CA ILE A 234 -12.68 -0.78 3.53
C ILE A 234 -13.17 0.21 4.60
N ILE A 235 -14.09 -0.21 5.48
CA ILE A 235 -14.52 0.62 6.62
C ILE A 235 -13.36 0.87 7.58
N PHE A 236 -12.60 -0.16 7.92
CA PHE A 236 -11.41 -0.03 8.77
C PHE A 236 -10.40 0.97 8.19
N ILE A 237 -10.11 0.89 6.89
CA ILE A 237 -9.21 1.84 6.20
C ILE A 237 -9.77 3.26 6.21
N ASN A 238 -11.07 3.43 6.00
CA ASN A 238 -11.71 4.74 6.05
C ASN A 238 -11.66 5.36 7.45
N LEU A 239 -11.82 4.57 8.51
CA LEU A 239 -11.67 5.03 9.90
C LEU A 239 -10.24 5.50 10.17
N LEU A 240 -9.22 4.77 9.72
CA LEU A 240 -7.83 5.21 9.83
C LEU A 240 -7.58 6.54 9.09
N ASN A 241 -8.14 6.70 7.88
CA ASN A 241 -8.02 7.94 7.11
C ASN A 241 -8.69 9.13 7.83
N ALA A 242 -9.86 8.92 8.44
CA ALA A 242 -10.56 9.95 9.22
C ALA A 242 -9.75 10.37 10.45
N GLN A 243 -9.15 9.42 11.18
CA GLN A 243 -8.28 9.72 12.32
C GLN A 243 -7.07 10.58 11.93
N VAL A 244 -6.45 10.30 10.78
CA VAL A 244 -5.31 11.10 10.28
C VAL A 244 -5.74 12.54 9.99
N ARG A 245 -6.91 12.75 9.37
CA ARG A 245 -7.45 14.09 9.11
C ARG A 245 -7.74 14.85 10.40
N LEU A 246 -8.41 14.22 11.37
CA LEU A 246 -8.75 14.84 12.65
C LEU A 246 -7.49 15.27 13.43
N ARG A 247 -6.44 14.45 13.42
CA ARG A 247 -5.15 14.79 14.05
C ARG A 247 -4.47 15.97 13.36
N HIS A 248 -4.55 16.04 12.03
CA HIS A 248 -4.02 17.18 11.29
C HIS A 248 -4.77 18.47 11.64
N ASP A 249 -6.10 18.45 11.60
CA ASP A 249 -6.95 19.61 11.89
C ASP A 249 -6.75 20.14 13.32
N ALA A 250 -6.48 19.24 14.28
CA ALA A 250 -6.16 19.59 15.66
C ALA A 250 -4.78 20.24 15.82
N LEU A 251 -3.80 19.87 14.98
CA LEU A 251 -2.47 20.48 14.98
C LEU A 251 -2.51 21.86 14.31
N THR A 252 -3.17 22.02 13.16
CA THR A 252 -3.30 23.33 12.50
C THR A 252 -4.07 24.35 13.34
N ARG A 253 -5.02 23.91 14.17
CA ARG A 253 -5.74 24.79 15.10
C ARG A 253 -4.94 25.25 16.31
N LYS A 254 -3.78 24.65 16.60
CA LYS A 254 -2.87 25.09 17.67
C LYS A 254 -1.83 26.13 17.21
N PHE A 255 -1.75 26.39 15.92
CA PHE A 255 -0.79 27.32 15.31
C PHE A 255 -1.49 28.51 14.59
N LEU A 256 -2.80 28.67 14.82
CA LEU A 256 -3.62 29.83 14.51
C LEU A 256 -4.19 30.37 15.82
#